data_AF-A0A6G1MFX3-F1
#
_entry.id   AF-A0A6G1MFX3-F1
#
_cell.length_a   1.000
_cell.length_b   1.000
_cell.length_c   1.000
_cell.angle_alpha   90.00
_cell.angle_beta   90.00
_cell.angle_gamma   90.00
#
_symmetry.space_group_name_H-M   'P 1'
#
loop_
_entity.id
_entity.type
_entity.pdbx_description
1 polymer ?
#
loop_
_entity_poly.entity_id
_entity_poly.type
_entity_poly.pdbx_seq_one_letter_code
_entity_poly.pdbx_strand_id
1 'polypeptide(L)'
;MTKRGTPGCPRYCNNCKLDCTCEQCGYCHSCQTSTAYSAGGTNHLWRHNCTGPDPAKAKTDHVPSVGKFLRETSDRFAQYCVSEVYTIKIGEDKKYFIHSEALRQTSPVMKKHIELEMKEKTSKTIEFKDIVDNDVAFTLFIQFSYFGTYGYDDSEKEDALHVHALVYVFAEKFEVLELKSLALKKATSLCSKAITNTSATSLIKVLQFILPETIPIIYNSTYDPNTGKYPSTITESADKDAISISTTSRDGFRMLLAKFAAHNIDSLRRNESFMSVLQDQPAFSADVLLFTGASTGFKTDGKGCLEF
;
A
#
# COMPACT_ATOMS: atom_id res chain seq x y z
N MET A 1 32.04 22.85 -16.34
CA MET A 1 31.08 22.45 -15.29
C MET A 1 31.87 21.81 -14.16
N THR A 2 31.97 22.47 -13.00
CA THR A 2 32.61 21.90 -11.81
C THR A 2 31.78 20.71 -11.30
N LYS A 3 32.42 19.57 -11.05
CA LYS A 3 31.75 18.38 -10.51
C LYS A 3 31.23 18.70 -9.10
N ARG A 4 29.99 18.28 -8.79
CA ARG A 4 29.47 18.35 -7.42
C ARG A 4 30.30 17.45 -6.51
N GLY A 5 30.51 17.87 -5.26
CA GLY A 5 31.24 17.09 -4.26
C GLY A 5 32.77 17.13 -4.38
N THR A 6 33.36 17.97 -5.23
CA THR A 6 34.83 18.16 -5.28
C THR A 6 35.28 19.50 -4.69
N PRO A 7 36.49 19.57 -4.08
CA PRO A 7 37.12 20.83 -3.69
C PRO A 7 37.24 21.75 -4.92
N GLY A 8 36.49 22.84 -4.94
CA GLY A 8 36.30 23.70 -6.11
C GLY A 8 34.84 23.92 -6.51
N CYS A 9 33.90 23.18 -5.93
CA CYS A 9 32.48 23.53 -6.00
C CYS A 9 32.21 24.81 -5.19
N PRO A 10 31.56 25.85 -5.75
CA PRO A 10 31.28 27.11 -5.04
C PRO A 10 30.45 26.94 -3.76
N ARG A 11 29.71 25.83 -3.69
CA ARG A 11 28.82 25.48 -2.58
C ARG A 11 29.26 24.20 -1.88
N TYR A 12 30.54 23.85 -1.93
CA TYR A 12 31.07 22.63 -1.31
C TYR A 12 30.67 22.54 0.17
N CYS A 13 30.09 21.40 0.57
CA CYS A 13 29.67 21.21 1.95
C CYS A 13 30.87 20.85 2.82
N ASN A 14 31.29 21.80 3.67
CA ASN A 14 32.41 21.60 4.58
C ASN A 14 32.15 20.56 5.68
N ASN A 15 30.89 20.19 5.92
CA ASN A 15 30.52 19.23 6.97
C ASN A 15 30.74 17.77 6.53
N CYS A 16 30.05 17.29 5.49
CA CYS A 16 30.26 15.92 5.01
C CYS A 16 31.44 15.76 4.07
N LYS A 17 31.89 16.84 3.40
CA LYS A 17 32.93 16.78 2.35
C LYS A 17 32.61 15.82 1.18
N LEU A 18 31.34 15.46 1.00
CA LEU A 18 30.88 14.50 -0.01
C LEU A 18 29.96 15.12 -1.06
N ASP A 19 29.37 16.29 -0.77
CA ASP A 19 28.41 16.95 -1.67
C ASP A 19 28.50 18.49 -1.57
N CYS A 20 27.71 19.21 -2.36
CA CYS A 20 27.53 20.65 -2.27
C CYS A 20 26.17 21.02 -1.66
N THR A 21 26.05 22.19 -1.04
CA THR A 21 24.77 22.72 -0.55
C THR A 21 23.87 23.09 -1.72
N CYS A 22 22.58 22.82 -1.56
CA CYS A 22 21.56 23.16 -2.54
C CYS A 22 21.47 24.68 -2.69
N GLU A 23 21.31 25.13 -3.93
CA GLU A 23 21.22 26.56 -4.25
C GLU A 23 19.92 27.21 -3.74
N GLN A 24 18.83 26.44 -3.69
CA GLN A 24 17.51 26.94 -3.31
C GLN A 24 17.30 26.98 -1.80
N CYS A 25 17.72 25.93 -1.08
CA CYS A 25 17.48 25.84 0.36
C CYS A 25 18.73 26.10 1.22
N GLY A 26 19.92 26.14 0.61
CA GLY A 26 21.18 26.38 1.34
C GLY A 26 21.70 25.18 2.15
N TYR A 27 21.00 24.04 2.17
CA TYR A 27 21.39 22.87 2.95
C TYR A 27 22.06 21.77 2.11
N CYS A 28 22.92 20.98 2.76
CA CYS A 28 23.49 19.76 2.17
C CYS A 28 22.60 18.56 2.51
N HIS A 29 22.01 17.94 1.49
CA HIS A 29 21.06 16.85 1.68
C HIS A 29 21.72 15.57 2.20
N SER A 30 23.00 15.33 1.85
CA SER A 30 23.78 14.20 2.40
C SER A 30 24.05 14.33 3.90
N CYS A 31 24.26 15.56 4.41
CA CYS A 31 24.41 15.76 5.85
C CYS A 31 23.08 15.54 6.58
N GLN A 32 21.97 16.04 6.02
CA GLN A 32 20.66 15.96 6.66
C GLN A 32 20.12 14.54 6.76
N THR A 33 20.37 13.69 5.75
CA THR A 33 20.04 12.26 5.84
C THR A 33 20.87 11.57 6.92
N SER A 34 22.16 11.91 7.08
CA SER A 34 23.00 11.30 8.13
C SER A 34 22.53 11.65 9.55
N THR A 35 22.12 12.89 9.81
CA THR A 35 21.62 13.31 11.14
C THR A 35 20.24 12.75 11.47
N ALA A 36 19.39 12.51 10.46
CA ALA A 36 18.08 11.87 10.66
C ALA A 36 18.21 10.40 11.12
N TYR A 37 19.24 9.69 10.64
CA TYR A 37 19.53 8.32 11.06
C TYR A 37 20.12 8.22 12.48
N SER A 38 20.87 9.22 12.94
CA SER A 38 21.57 9.15 14.24
C SER A 38 20.72 9.61 15.43
N ALA A 39 19.65 10.38 15.22
CA ALA A 39 18.93 11.07 16.31
C ALA A 39 17.56 10.48 16.66
N GLY A 40 17.17 9.31 16.12
CA GLY A 40 15.88 8.67 16.46
C GLY A 40 14.66 9.61 16.34
N GLY A 41 14.73 10.58 15.43
CA GLY A 41 13.83 11.73 15.38
C GLY A 41 12.59 11.49 14.55
N THR A 42 11.46 11.94 15.09
CA THR A 42 10.12 11.91 14.53
C THR A 42 10.02 12.63 13.18
N ASN A 43 9.08 12.16 12.35
CA ASN A 43 8.63 12.73 11.08
C ASN A 43 8.64 14.28 11.08
N HIS A 44 9.63 14.89 10.43
CA HIS A 44 9.52 16.29 10.03
C HIS A 44 8.87 16.40 8.65
N LEU A 45 7.72 17.08 8.59
CA LEU A 45 7.18 17.62 7.34
C LEU A 45 8.21 18.56 6.73
N TRP A 46 8.61 18.30 5.48
CA TRP A 46 8.95 19.25 4.40
C TRP A 46 9.86 18.55 3.37
N ARG A 47 9.26 17.63 2.60
CA ARG A 47 9.77 17.29 1.25
C ARG A 47 9.50 18.51 0.36
N HIS A 48 10.46 19.40 0.16
CA HIS A 48 10.40 20.31 -0.98
C HIS A 48 11.18 19.69 -2.14
N ASN A 49 10.54 19.57 -3.30
CA ASN A 49 11.22 19.22 -4.54
C ASN A 49 11.89 20.48 -5.07
N CYS A 50 13.22 20.55 -4.96
CA CYS A 50 14.02 21.54 -5.67
C CYS A 50 13.90 21.29 -7.18
N THR A 51 12.83 21.79 -7.78
CA THR A 51 12.66 21.87 -9.23
C THR A 51 13.22 23.22 -9.67
N GLY A 52 13.88 23.26 -10.82
CA GLY A 52 14.44 24.51 -11.37
C GLY A 52 13.38 25.61 -11.56
N PRO A 53 13.80 26.80 -12.00
CA PRO A 53 12.95 27.98 -11.95
C PRO A 53 11.78 27.86 -12.94
N ASP A 54 10.57 27.64 -12.44
CA ASP A 54 9.39 28.45 -12.80
C ASP A 54 8.19 28.17 -11.85
N PRO A 55 7.70 29.15 -11.06
CA PRO A 55 6.67 28.90 -10.04
C PRO A 55 5.22 29.01 -10.55
N ALA A 56 4.95 28.91 -11.87
CA ALA A 56 3.63 29.25 -12.41
C ALA A 56 2.75 28.09 -12.91
N LYS A 57 3.19 26.82 -12.95
CA LYS A 57 2.41 25.75 -13.62
C LYS A 57 2.36 24.35 -12.98
N ALA A 58 2.81 24.14 -11.74
CA ALA A 58 2.77 22.81 -11.13
C ALA A 58 1.52 22.59 -10.25
N LYS A 59 0.34 22.45 -10.87
CA LYS A 59 -0.82 21.77 -10.28
C LYS A 59 -1.16 20.56 -11.13
N THR A 60 -0.41 19.47 -10.96
CA THR A 60 -0.81 18.09 -11.31
C THR A 60 0.27 17.12 -10.80
N ASP A 61 -0.17 16.16 -10.00
CA ASP A 61 0.39 14.83 -9.71
C ASP A 61 1.91 14.64 -9.71
N HIS A 62 2.44 14.45 -8.49
CA HIS A 62 3.83 14.10 -8.21
C HIS A 62 4.19 12.71 -8.74
N VAL A 63 4.75 12.64 -9.94
CA VAL A 63 5.56 11.49 -10.37
C VAL A 63 7.01 11.74 -9.94
N PRO A 64 7.63 10.87 -9.12
CA PRO A 64 9.07 10.94 -8.83
C PRO A 64 9.86 10.91 -10.13
N SER A 65 10.91 11.72 -10.29
CA SER A 65 11.74 11.61 -11.49
C SER A 65 12.36 10.21 -11.54
N VAL A 66 12.29 9.56 -12.71
CA VAL A 66 12.80 8.20 -12.93
C VAL A 66 14.23 8.05 -12.43
N GLY A 67 15.07 9.07 -12.60
CA GLY A 67 16.45 9.08 -12.11
C GLY A 67 16.57 9.03 -10.58
N LYS A 68 15.66 9.65 -9.83
CA LYS A 68 15.63 9.58 -8.36
C LYS A 68 15.24 8.19 -7.88
N PHE A 69 14.17 7.62 -8.47
CA PHE A 69 13.73 6.25 -8.18
C PHE A 69 14.87 5.25 -8.43
N LEU A 70 15.48 5.27 -9.62
CA LEU A 70 16.56 4.35 -9.97
C LEU A 70 17.75 4.42 -9.02
N ARG A 71 18.12 5.62 -8.57
CA ARG A 71 19.24 5.80 -7.63
C ARG A 71 18.92 5.26 -6.24
N GLU A 72 17.77 5.62 -5.68
CA GLU A 72 17.34 5.15 -4.34
C GLU A 72 17.15 3.62 -4.32
N THR A 73 16.58 3.05 -5.39
CA THR A 73 16.42 1.61 -5.54
C THR A 73 17.76 0.91 -5.73
N SER A 74 18.71 1.50 -6.47
CA SER A 74 20.04 0.94 -6.69
C SER A 74 20.86 0.85 -5.39
N ASP A 75 20.84 1.90 -4.56
CA ASP A 75 21.59 1.92 -3.30
C ASP A 75 21.05 0.86 -2.31
N ARG A 76 19.73 0.70 -2.24
CA ARG A 76 19.08 -0.37 -1.46
C ARG A 76 19.41 -1.75 -2.01
N PHE A 77 19.40 -1.90 -3.33
CA PHE A 77 19.69 -3.18 -3.97
C PHE A 77 21.10 -3.68 -3.67
N ALA A 78 22.10 -2.79 -3.67
CA ALA A 78 23.47 -3.14 -3.30
C ALA A 78 23.56 -3.65 -1.85
N GLN A 79 22.80 -3.06 -0.92
CA GLN A 79 22.73 -3.54 0.46
C GLN A 79 22.11 -4.93 0.58
N TYR A 80 21.11 -5.24 -0.24
CA TYR A 80 20.51 -6.57 -0.26
C TYR A 80 21.49 -7.64 -0.72
N CYS A 81 22.29 -7.35 -1.75
CA CYS A 81 23.25 -8.31 -2.34
C CYS A 81 24.34 -8.78 -1.37
N VAL A 82 24.63 -8.01 -0.31
CA VAL A 82 25.62 -8.40 0.72
C VAL A 82 25.00 -9.08 1.94
N SER A 83 23.67 -9.15 1.99
CA SER A 83 22.95 -9.81 3.09
C SER A 83 22.79 -11.31 2.85
N GLU A 84 22.55 -12.05 3.92
CA GLU A 84 22.33 -13.49 3.83
C GLU A 84 21.08 -13.83 3.03
N VAL A 85 21.08 -14.95 2.31
CA VAL A 85 19.92 -15.46 1.58
C VAL A 85 19.18 -16.48 2.44
N TYR A 86 17.87 -16.31 2.56
CA TYR A 86 16.94 -17.23 3.21
C TYR A 86 16.14 -18.01 2.16
N THR A 87 15.83 -19.26 2.49
CA THR A 87 14.88 -20.07 1.72
C THR A 87 13.50 -19.89 2.32
N ILE A 88 12.56 -19.34 1.56
CA ILE A 88 11.16 -19.22 1.97
C ILE A 88 10.35 -20.28 1.23
N LYS A 89 9.63 -21.11 1.97
CA LYS A 89 8.73 -22.14 1.43
C LYS A 89 7.28 -21.70 1.59
N ILE A 90 6.51 -21.76 0.51
CA ILE A 90 5.07 -21.45 0.50
C ILE A 90 4.32 -22.61 -0.12
N GLY A 91 3.39 -23.17 0.65
CA GLY A 91 2.74 -24.42 0.27
C GLY A 91 3.75 -25.57 0.14
N GLU A 92 3.36 -26.61 -0.59
CA GLU A 92 4.14 -27.85 -0.66
C GLU A 92 5.38 -27.73 -1.55
N ASP A 93 5.32 -26.94 -2.63
CA ASP A 93 6.33 -26.99 -3.70
C ASP A 93 7.08 -25.67 -3.97
N LYS A 94 6.55 -24.51 -3.59
CA LYS A 94 7.15 -23.22 -3.99
C LYS A 94 8.25 -22.80 -3.03
N LYS A 95 9.43 -22.52 -3.60
CA LYS A 95 10.62 -22.08 -2.86
C LYS A 95 11.16 -20.79 -3.45
N TYR A 96 11.46 -19.85 -2.58
CA TYR A 96 12.02 -18.55 -2.93
C TYR A 96 13.35 -18.36 -2.20
N PHE A 97 14.34 -17.81 -2.89
CA PHE A 97 15.64 -17.45 -2.33
C PHE A 97 15.70 -15.93 -2.22
N ILE A 98 15.66 -15.41 -1.00
CA ILE A 98 15.46 -13.98 -0.77
C ILE A 98 16.53 -13.45 0.18
N HIS A 99 17.10 -12.30 -0.15
CA HIS A 99 17.97 -11.54 0.73
C HIS A 99 17.23 -11.14 2.01
N SER A 100 17.77 -11.60 3.14
CA SER A 100 17.25 -11.37 4.50
C SER A 100 16.95 -9.90 4.75
N GLU A 101 17.82 -9.00 4.30
CA GLU A 101 17.65 -7.58 4.56
C GLU A 101 16.44 -6.98 3.81
N ALA A 102 16.09 -7.51 2.64
CA ALA A 102 14.87 -7.12 1.93
C ALA A 102 13.61 -7.47 2.76
N LEU A 103 13.61 -8.63 3.43
CA LEU A 103 12.51 -9.05 4.30
C LEU A 103 12.48 -8.27 5.62
N ARG A 104 13.63 -8.11 6.28
CA ARG A 104 13.76 -7.42 7.58
C ARG A 104 13.36 -5.95 7.52
N GLN A 105 13.71 -5.26 6.45
CA GLN A 105 13.35 -3.84 6.28
C GLN A 105 11.88 -3.65 5.95
N THR A 106 11.24 -4.64 5.33
CA THR A 106 9.86 -4.50 4.85
C THR A 106 8.83 -4.93 5.88
N SER A 107 9.09 -6.02 6.64
CA SER A 107 8.10 -6.59 7.57
C SER A 107 8.68 -6.73 8.98
N PRO A 108 8.08 -6.08 10.00
CA PRO A 108 8.42 -6.29 11.40
C PRO A 108 8.30 -7.76 11.84
N VAL A 109 7.30 -8.46 11.30
CA VAL A 109 7.08 -9.90 11.55
C VAL A 109 8.23 -10.72 10.99
N MET A 110 8.63 -10.48 9.73
CA MET A 110 9.79 -11.15 9.13
C MET A 110 11.09 -10.84 9.86
N LYS A 111 11.27 -9.58 10.29
CA LYS A 111 12.43 -9.19 11.07
C LYS A 111 12.54 -10.02 12.35
N LYS A 112 11.46 -10.16 13.10
CA LYS A 112 11.40 -10.99 14.31
C LYS A 112 11.73 -12.46 14.01
N HIS A 113 11.13 -13.03 12.96
CA HIS A 113 11.40 -14.43 12.58
C HIS A 113 12.88 -14.66 12.23
N ILE A 114 13.46 -13.80 11.40
CA ILE A 114 14.87 -13.89 11.00
C ILE A 114 15.80 -13.75 12.21
N GLU A 115 15.52 -12.81 13.11
CA GLU A 115 16.34 -12.59 14.32
C GLU A 115 16.23 -13.72 15.35
N LEU A 116 15.09 -14.43 15.40
CA LEU A 116 14.93 -15.63 16.23
C LEU A 116 15.70 -16.82 15.64
N GLU A 117 15.55 -17.08 14.33
CA GLU A 117 16.28 -18.14 13.62
C GLU A 117 17.80 -18.00 13.75
N MET A 118 18.31 -16.77 13.67
CA MET A 118 19.76 -16.51 13.84
C MET A 118 20.26 -16.87 15.25
N LYS A 119 19.43 -16.73 16.29
CA LYS A 119 19.79 -17.09 17.67
C LYS A 119 19.80 -18.60 17.88
N GLU A 120 18.90 -19.31 17.21
CA GLU A 120 18.74 -20.76 17.33
C GLU A 120 19.65 -21.55 16.39
N LYS A 121 20.37 -20.87 15.48
CA LYS A 121 21.21 -21.47 14.41
C LYS A 121 20.42 -22.47 13.56
N THR A 122 19.13 -22.22 13.38
CA THR A 122 18.24 -23.03 12.56
C THR A 122 18.48 -22.78 11.06
N SER A 123 17.89 -23.66 10.25
CA SER A 123 18.25 -23.99 8.86
C SER A 123 18.11 -22.88 7.78
N LYS A 124 18.08 -21.59 8.14
CA LYS A 124 17.84 -20.43 7.24
C LYS A 124 16.62 -20.64 6.32
N THR A 125 15.63 -21.37 6.83
CA THR A 125 14.44 -21.77 6.09
C THR A 125 13.22 -21.34 6.88
N ILE A 126 12.37 -20.51 6.25
CA ILE A 126 11.09 -20.10 6.82
C ILE A 126 10.00 -20.78 6.00
N GLU A 127 9.06 -21.44 6.68
CA GLU A 127 7.98 -22.19 6.04
C GLU A 127 6.63 -21.57 6.42
N PHE A 128 5.86 -21.24 5.39
CA PHE A 128 4.51 -20.69 5.48
C PHE A 128 3.49 -21.78 5.13
N LYS A 129 2.62 -22.10 6.08
CA LYS A 129 1.64 -23.21 6.01
C LYS A 129 0.19 -22.78 6.14
N ASP A 130 -0.05 -21.48 6.34
CA ASP A 130 -1.39 -20.97 6.57
C ASP A 130 -2.16 -20.87 5.25
N ILE A 131 -3.48 -20.95 5.32
CA ILE A 131 -4.37 -20.87 4.15
C ILE A 131 -4.29 -19.50 3.46
N VAL A 132 -3.88 -18.46 4.20
CA VAL A 132 -3.67 -17.10 3.67
C VAL A 132 -2.28 -16.89 3.11
N ASP A 133 -1.39 -17.88 3.21
CA ASP A 133 -0.04 -17.83 2.64
C ASP A 133 -0.11 -18.15 1.14
N ASN A 134 -0.67 -17.21 0.39
CA ASN A 134 -0.84 -17.30 -1.06
C ASN A 134 0.45 -16.91 -1.79
N ASP A 135 0.88 -17.73 -2.75
CA ASP A 135 2.14 -17.53 -3.46
C ASP A 135 2.14 -16.31 -4.39
N VAL A 136 0.98 -15.93 -4.94
CA VAL A 136 0.82 -14.72 -5.76
C VAL A 136 1.01 -13.50 -4.86
N ALA A 137 0.34 -13.45 -3.71
CA ALA A 137 0.49 -12.37 -2.75
C ALA A 137 1.94 -12.25 -2.27
N PHE A 138 2.59 -13.38 -2.00
CA PHE A 138 3.98 -13.39 -1.61
C PHE A 138 4.91 -12.88 -2.72
N THR A 139 4.70 -13.32 -3.96
CA THR A 139 5.49 -12.84 -5.10
C THR A 139 5.40 -11.32 -5.24
N LEU A 140 4.21 -10.76 -5.05
CA LEU A 140 3.99 -9.31 -5.08
C LEU A 140 4.59 -8.60 -3.86
N PHE A 141 4.57 -9.23 -2.68
CA PHE A 141 5.29 -8.76 -1.51
C PHE A 141 6.81 -8.71 -1.75
N ILE A 142 7.40 -9.72 -2.40
CA ILE A 142 8.82 -9.69 -2.77
C ILE A 142 9.11 -8.49 -3.67
N GLN A 143 8.32 -8.27 -4.71
CA GLN A 143 8.49 -7.10 -5.58
C GLN A 143 8.46 -5.81 -4.75
N PHE A 144 7.49 -5.70 -3.83
CA PHE A 144 7.40 -4.57 -2.93
C PHE A 144 8.64 -4.41 -2.04
N SER A 145 9.18 -5.50 -1.48
CA SER A 145 10.39 -5.45 -0.65
C SER A 145 11.61 -4.90 -1.39
N TYR A 146 11.77 -5.25 -2.67
CA TYR A 146 12.90 -4.77 -3.46
C TYR A 146 12.67 -3.38 -4.05
N PHE A 147 11.46 -3.08 -4.52
CA PHE A 147 11.20 -1.92 -5.36
C PHE A 147 10.31 -0.86 -4.71
N GLY A 148 9.75 -1.13 -3.53
CA GLY A 148 8.78 -0.25 -2.86
C GLY A 148 7.42 -0.18 -3.56
N THR A 149 7.18 -1.06 -4.54
CA THR A 149 5.92 -1.19 -5.28
C THR A 149 5.80 -2.60 -5.82
N TYR A 150 4.60 -2.99 -6.23
CA TYR A 150 4.39 -4.26 -6.95
C TYR A 150 3.65 -4.02 -8.27
N GLY A 151 4.04 -4.80 -9.27
CA GLY A 151 3.43 -4.83 -10.60
C GLY A 151 2.44 -5.98 -10.69
N TYR A 152 1.18 -5.65 -10.94
CA TYR A 152 0.17 -6.59 -11.39
C TYR A 152 -0.54 -5.97 -12.58
N ASP A 153 -0.79 -6.76 -13.62
CA ASP A 153 -1.47 -6.27 -14.81
C ASP A 153 -2.98 -6.25 -14.56
N ASP A 154 -3.46 -5.09 -14.13
CA ASP A 154 -4.88 -4.85 -13.84
C ASP A 154 -5.74 -4.79 -15.12
N SER A 155 -5.13 -4.70 -16.30
CA SER A 155 -5.84 -4.58 -17.59
C SER A 155 -6.04 -5.91 -18.31
N GLU A 156 -5.12 -6.86 -18.13
CA GLU A 156 -5.16 -8.14 -18.82
C GLU A 156 -5.74 -9.28 -17.97
N LYS A 157 -5.82 -9.11 -16.64
CA LYS A 157 -6.17 -10.20 -15.73
C LYS A 157 -7.50 -9.97 -15.01
N GLU A 158 -8.40 -10.94 -15.17
CA GLU A 158 -9.77 -10.90 -14.62
C GLU A 158 -9.82 -11.00 -13.09
N ASP A 159 -8.74 -11.48 -12.47
CA ASP A 159 -8.61 -11.69 -11.03
C ASP A 159 -7.96 -10.51 -10.27
N ALA A 160 -7.72 -9.37 -10.93
CA ALA A 160 -6.94 -8.26 -10.34
C ALA A 160 -7.47 -7.78 -8.98
N LEU A 161 -8.80 -7.65 -8.82
CA LEU A 161 -9.39 -7.24 -7.53
C LEU A 161 -9.11 -8.27 -6.43
N HIS A 162 -9.22 -9.55 -6.77
CA HIS A 162 -8.95 -10.66 -5.85
C HIS A 162 -7.48 -10.70 -5.45
N VAL A 163 -6.56 -10.50 -6.40
CA VAL A 163 -5.12 -10.45 -6.12
C VAL A 163 -4.77 -9.28 -5.21
N HIS A 164 -5.33 -8.08 -5.44
CA HIS A 164 -5.10 -6.96 -4.53
C HIS A 164 -5.65 -7.22 -3.13
N ALA A 165 -6.76 -7.96 -3.00
CA ALA A 165 -7.29 -8.40 -1.70
C ALA A 165 -6.34 -9.39 -1.00
N LEU A 166 -5.78 -10.36 -1.73
CA LEU A 166 -4.79 -11.28 -1.18
C LEU A 166 -3.54 -10.54 -0.69
N VAL A 167 -3.04 -9.57 -1.47
CA VAL A 167 -1.90 -8.73 -1.05
C VAL A 167 -2.26 -7.89 0.18
N TYR A 168 -3.48 -7.36 0.26
CA TYR A 168 -3.94 -6.58 1.42
C TYR A 168 -3.97 -7.41 2.70
N VAL A 169 -4.53 -8.62 2.64
CA VAL A 169 -4.56 -9.57 3.77
C VAL A 169 -3.16 -10.04 4.15
N PHE A 170 -2.32 -10.34 3.16
CA PHE A 170 -0.92 -10.68 3.40
C PHE A 170 -0.19 -9.54 4.13
N ALA A 171 -0.37 -8.30 3.67
CA ALA A 171 0.24 -7.14 4.30
C ALA A 171 -0.26 -6.90 5.73
N GLU A 172 -1.53 -7.18 6.03
CA GLU A 172 -2.06 -7.16 7.40
C GLU A 172 -1.34 -8.18 8.28
N LYS A 173 -1.29 -9.44 7.84
CA LYS A 173 -0.66 -10.53 8.57
C LYS A 173 0.81 -10.26 8.89
N PHE A 174 1.54 -9.66 7.96
CA PHE A 174 2.96 -9.38 8.08
C PHE A 174 3.29 -7.95 8.55
N GLU A 175 2.27 -7.19 9.00
CA GLU A 175 2.38 -5.83 9.54
C GLU A 175 3.07 -4.84 8.59
N VAL A 176 2.80 -4.94 7.28
CA VAL A 176 3.39 -4.11 6.23
C VAL A 176 2.39 -3.01 5.82
N LEU A 177 2.29 -1.97 6.65
CA LEU A 177 1.27 -0.92 6.50
C LEU A 177 1.32 -0.21 5.13
N GLU A 178 2.51 0.05 4.58
CA GLU A 178 2.62 0.71 3.27
C GLU A 178 2.13 -0.18 2.14
N LEU A 179 2.39 -1.50 2.20
CA LEU A 179 1.90 -2.45 1.22
C LEU A 179 0.38 -2.60 1.32
N LYS A 180 -0.16 -2.68 2.54
CA LYS A 180 -1.61 -2.70 2.81
C LYS A 180 -2.28 -1.48 2.18
N SER A 181 -1.73 -0.29 2.43
CA SER A 181 -2.22 0.98 1.85
C SER A 181 -2.13 0.99 0.33
N LEU A 182 -1.02 0.49 -0.24
CA LEU A 182 -0.81 0.44 -1.68
C LEU A 182 -1.81 -0.52 -2.37
N ALA A 183 -2.08 -1.67 -1.77
CA ALA A 183 -3.02 -2.65 -2.29
C ALA A 183 -4.45 -2.11 -2.30
N LEU A 184 -4.88 -1.47 -1.21
CA LEU A 184 -6.16 -0.77 -1.15
C LEU A 184 -6.26 0.32 -2.22
N LYS A 185 -5.20 1.12 -2.40
CA LYS A 185 -5.16 2.18 -3.41
C LYS A 185 -5.33 1.62 -4.83
N LYS A 186 -4.64 0.53 -5.16
CA LYS A 186 -4.75 -0.14 -6.47
C LYS A 186 -6.15 -0.71 -6.69
N ALA A 187 -6.70 -1.44 -5.71
CA ALA A 187 -8.06 -1.95 -5.75
C ALA A 187 -9.11 -0.83 -5.89
N THR A 188 -8.94 0.27 -5.16
CA THR A 188 -9.84 1.43 -5.25
C THR A 188 -9.78 2.05 -6.64
N SER A 189 -8.58 2.23 -7.20
CA SER A 189 -8.44 2.73 -8.57
C SER A 189 -9.11 1.82 -9.59
N LEU A 190 -9.05 0.50 -9.40
CA LEU A 190 -9.70 -0.49 -10.26
C LEU A 190 -11.23 -0.34 -10.23
N CYS A 191 -11.82 -0.32 -9.02
CA CYS A 191 -13.25 -0.11 -8.82
C CYS A 191 -13.74 1.25 -9.35
N SER A 192 -13.00 2.33 -9.07
CA SER A 192 -13.30 3.67 -9.58
C SER A 192 -13.33 3.72 -11.10
N LYS A 193 -12.33 3.12 -11.76
CA LYS A 193 -12.26 3.06 -13.23
C LYS A 193 -13.47 2.33 -13.81
N ALA A 194 -13.86 1.20 -13.20
CA ALA A 194 -15.02 0.45 -13.62
C ALA A 194 -16.30 1.30 -13.55
N ILE A 195 -16.50 2.06 -12.47
CA ILE A 195 -17.71 2.88 -12.27
C ILE A 195 -17.72 4.13 -13.16
N THR A 196 -16.59 4.82 -13.28
CA THR A 196 -16.53 6.14 -13.94
C THR A 196 -16.41 6.06 -15.45
N ASN A 197 -15.84 4.98 -15.99
CA ASN A 197 -15.69 4.83 -17.43
C ASN A 197 -16.89 4.08 -18.02
N THR A 198 -17.83 4.82 -18.62
CA THR A 198 -19.03 4.27 -19.27
C THR A 198 -18.74 3.30 -20.41
N SER A 199 -17.53 3.31 -20.99
CA SER A 199 -17.09 2.33 -21.98
C SER A 199 -16.50 1.04 -21.38
N ALA A 200 -16.25 1.01 -20.07
CA ALA A 200 -15.63 -0.12 -19.36
C ALA A 200 -16.66 -1.16 -18.88
N THR A 201 -17.74 -1.39 -19.64
CA THR A 201 -18.78 -2.37 -19.30
C THR A 201 -18.22 -3.78 -19.11
N SER A 202 -17.14 -4.13 -19.82
CA SER A 202 -16.42 -5.40 -19.62
C SER A 202 -15.76 -5.48 -18.25
N LEU A 203 -15.07 -4.42 -17.80
CA LEU A 203 -14.41 -4.39 -16.51
C LEU A 203 -15.41 -4.48 -15.35
N ILE A 204 -16.54 -3.77 -15.41
CA ILE A 204 -17.60 -3.90 -14.39
C ILE A 204 -18.05 -5.36 -14.26
N LYS A 205 -18.30 -6.05 -15.38
CA LYS A 205 -18.75 -7.45 -15.37
C LYS A 205 -17.70 -8.39 -14.77
N VAL A 206 -16.44 -8.20 -15.14
CA VAL A 206 -15.30 -8.95 -14.57
C VAL A 206 -15.23 -8.76 -13.06
N LEU A 207 -15.32 -7.51 -12.58
CA LEU A 207 -15.31 -7.23 -11.15
C LEU A 207 -16.52 -7.81 -10.43
N GLN A 208 -17.71 -7.74 -11.02
CA GLN A 208 -18.93 -8.35 -10.47
C GLN A 208 -18.83 -9.87 -10.39
N PHE A 209 -18.11 -10.50 -11.34
CA PHE A 209 -17.89 -11.94 -11.37
C PHE A 209 -16.94 -12.41 -10.27
N ILE A 210 -15.82 -11.70 -10.05
CA ILE A 210 -14.81 -12.08 -9.05
C ILE A 210 -15.15 -11.63 -7.62
N LEU A 211 -16.12 -10.71 -7.47
CA LEU A 211 -16.52 -10.14 -6.19
C LEU A 211 -16.92 -11.20 -5.13
N PRO A 212 -17.74 -12.23 -5.45
CA PRO A 212 -18.13 -13.25 -4.48
C PRO A 212 -16.93 -14.04 -3.91
N GLU A 213 -15.89 -14.26 -4.70
CA GLU A 213 -14.67 -14.93 -4.23
C GLU A 213 -13.79 -14.01 -3.39
N THR A 214 -13.83 -12.70 -3.68
CA THR A 214 -12.98 -11.70 -3.01
C THR A 214 -13.52 -11.32 -1.62
N ILE A 215 -14.85 -11.28 -1.45
CA ILE A 215 -15.48 -10.86 -0.19
C ILE A 215 -15.05 -11.74 1.01
N PRO A 216 -15.14 -13.08 0.95
CA PRO A 216 -14.74 -13.94 2.06
C PRO A 216 -13.27 -13.75 2.47
N ILE A 217 -12.36 -13.49 1.52
CA ILE A 217 -10.95 -13.25 1.82
C ILE A 217 -10.81 -12.03 2.74
N ILE A 218 -11.43 -10.91 2.37
CA ILE A 218 -11.34 -9.68 3.17
C ILE A 218 -12.09 -9.85 4.50
N TYR A 219 -13.33 -10.34 4.47
CA TYR A 219 -14.18 -10.37 5.67
C TYR A 219 -13.79 -11.43 6.68
N ASN A 220 -13.14 -12.53 6.26
CA ASN A 220 -12.64 -13.54 7.18
C ASN A 220 -11.24 -13.22 7.72
N SER A 221 -10.44 -12.44 7.00
CA SER A 221 -9.03 -12.20 7.35
C SER A 221 -8.72 -10.79 7.85
N THR A 222 -9.69 -9.88 7.87
CA THR A 222 -9.59 -8.56 8.52
C THR A 222 -10.56 -8.48 9.68
N TYR A 223 -10.34 -7.60 10.65
CA TYR A 223 -11.27 -7.37 11.76
C TYR A 223 -11.74 -5.91 11.76
N ASP A 224 -13.06 -5.70 11.90
CA ASP A 224 -13.66 -4.37 11.99
C ASP A 224 -14.74 -4.34 13.08
N PRO A 225 -14.44 -3.77 14.27
CA PRO A 225 -15.38 -3.70 15.40
C PRO A 225 -16.56 -2.75 15.13
N ASN A 226 -16.50 -1.96 14.06
CA ASN A 226 -17.48 -0.95 13.69
C ASN A 226 -18.37 -1.40 12.52
N THR A 227 -18.40 -2.69 12.21
CA THR A 227 -19.28 -3.31 11.19
C THR A 227 -20.72 -2.80 11.29
N GLY A 228 -21.33 -2.43 10.16
CA GLY A 228 -22.68 -1.88 10.09
C GLY A 228 -22.83 -0.45 10.63
N LYS A 229 -21.73 0.26 10.90
CA LYS A 229 -21.74 1.70 11.28
C LYS A 229 -21.08 2.54 10.20
N TYR A 230 -21.62 3.73 9.96
CA TYR A 230 -20.96 4.69 9.07
C TYR A 230 -19.59 5.12 9.63
N PRO A 231 -18.57 5.29 8.76
CA PRO A 231 -17.37 6.02 9.13
C PRO A 231 -17.75 7.43 9.58
N SER A 232 -17.11 7.94 10.63
CA SER A 232 -17.33 9.32 11.04
C SER A 232 -16.76 10.26 9.96
N THR A 233 -17.59 11.11 9.37
CA THR A 233 -17.11 12.23 8.54
C THR A 233 -16.32 13.17 9.45
N ILE A 234 -15.03 13.37 9.19
CA ILE A 234 -14.25 14.42 9.83
C ILE A 234 -14.76 15.75 9.27
N THR A 235 -15.84 16.27 9.84
CA THR A 235 -16.16 17.68 9.73
C THR A 235 -15.30 18.40 10.75
N GLU A 236 -14.35 19.21 10.29
CA GLU A 236 -13.66 20.20 11.11
C GLU A 236 -14.69 21.24 11.60
N SER A 237 -15.49 20.89 12.61
CA SER A 237 -16.26 21.87 13.36
C SER A 237 -15.38 22.38 14.49
N ALA A 238 -14.83 23.57 14.27
CA ALA A 238 -14.22 24.38 15.31
C ALA A 238 -15.30 24.79 16.32
N ASP A 239 -15.54 23.95 17.32
CA ASP A 239 -16.13 24.42 18.57
C ASP A 239 -15.47 23.73 19.77
N LYS A 240 -14.91 24.58 20.64
CA LYS A 240 -14.26 24.19 21.88
C LYS A 240 -15.35 23.83 22.88
N ASP A 241 -15.78 22.57 22.89
CA ASP A 241 -16.31 21.83 24.04
C ASP A 241 -16.78 20.41 23.63
N ALA A 242 -16.00 19.74 22.76
CA ALA A 242 -16.41 18.48 22.17
C ALA A 242 -16.11 17.28 23.08
N ILE A 243 -17.19 16.65 23.54
CA ILE A 243 -17.24 15.23 23.92
C ILE A 243 -16.45 14.44 22.87
N SER A 244 -15.52 13.60 23.32
CA SER A 244 -14.72 12.71 22.48
C SER A 244 -15.65 11.75 21.73
N ILE A 245 -16.12 12.15 20.54
CA ILE A 245 -16.78 11.25 19.61
C ILE A 245 -15.68 10.33 19.11
N SER A 246 -15.70 9.08 19.56
CA SER A 246 -14.78 8.05 19.12
C SER A 246 -14.82 7.98 17.59
N THR A 247 -13.74 8.40 16.94
CA THR A 247 -13.57 8.27 15.49
C THR A 247 -13.63 6.78 15.15
N THR A 248 -14.72 6.36 14.51
CA THR A 248 -14.89 4.97 14.09
C THR A 248 -13.99 4.69 12.88
N SER A 249 -12.77 4.23 13.15
CA SER A 249 -11.88 3.69 12.11
C SER A 249 -12.51 2.41 11.55
N ARG A 250 -12.87 2.42 10.26
CA ARG A 250 -13.38 1.26 9.50
C ARG A 250 -12.25 0.67 8.66
N ASP A 251 -12.31 -0.63 8.35
CA ASP A 251 -11.35 -1.21 7.40
C ASP A 251 -11.64 -0.73 5.97
N GLY A 252 -10.63 -0.15 5.32
CA GLY A 252 -10.79 0.49 4.01
C GLY A 252 -11.19 -0.46 2.89
N PHE A 253 -10.71 -1.71 2.91
CA PHE A 253 -11.01 -2.67 1.85
C PHE A 253 -12.42 -3.26 2.03
N ARG A 254 -12.86 -3.50 3.28
CA ARG A 254 -14.27 -3.84 3.56
C ARG A 254 -15.22 -2.78 3.00
N MET A 255 -14.94 -1.51 3.30
CA MET A 255 -15.75 -0.39 2.79
C MET A 255 -15.71 -0.27 1.28
N LEU A 256 -14.58 -0.57 0.64
CA LEU A 256 -14.47 -0.62 -0.81
C LEU A 256 -15.41 -1.65 -1.44
N LEU A 257 -15.37 -2.88 -0.95
CA LEU A 257 -16.21 -3.96 -1.47
C LEU A 257 -17.69 -3.66 -1.25
N ALA A 258 -18.07 -3.21 -0.04
CA ALA A 258 -19.45 -2.86 0.28
C ALA A 258 -19.98 -1.74 -0.61
N LYS A 259 -19.21 -0.65 -0.79
CA LYS A 259 -19.60 0.49 -1.62
C LYS A 259 -19.69 0.11 -3.10
N PHE A 260 -18.74 -0.68 -3.60
CA PHE A 260 -18.78 -1.17 -4.98
C PHE A 260 -19.98 -2.09 -5.23
N ALA A 261 -20.28 -2.99 -4.29
CA ALA A 261 -21.43 -3.89 -4.36
C ALA A 261 -22.76 -3.12 -4.34
N ALA A 262 -22.92 -2.17 -3.41
CA ALA A 262 -24.13 -1.36 -3.31
C ALA A 262 -24.40 -0.56 -4.59
N HIS A 263 -23.35 0.01 -5.20
CA HIS A 263 -23.47 0.73 -6.47
C HIS A 263 -23.96 -0.16 -7.62
N ASN A 264 -23.65 -1.46 -7.58
CA ASN A 264 -23.95 -2.44 -8.62
C ASN A 264 -25.05 -3.43 -8.22
N ILE A 265 -25.82 -3.13 -7.17
CA ILE A 265 -26.72 -4.09 -6.52
C ILE A 265 -27.80 -4.61 -7.46
N ASP A 266 -28.27 -3.78 -8.39
CA ASP A 266 -29.30 -4.16 -9.36
C ASP A 266 -28.87 -5.29 -10.30
N SER A 267 -27.59 -5.32 -10.68
CA SER A 267 -26.99 -6.42 -11.44
C SER A 267 -26.59 -7.58 -10.54
N LEU A 268 -25.98 -7.30 -9.39
CA LEU A 268 -25.43 -8.31 -8.50
C LEU A 268 -26.50 -9.19 -7.86
N ARG A 269 -27.71 -8.67 -7.59
CA ARG A 269 -28.83 -9.46 -7.04
C ARG A 269 -29.30 -10.61 -7.95
N ARG A 270 -28.90 -10.61 -9.22
CA ARG A 270 -29.19 -11.68 -10.18
C ARG A 270 -28.06 -12.73 -10.25
N ASN A 271 -26.94 -12.50 -9.57
CA ASN A 271 -25.83 -13.43 -9.48
C ASN A 271 -26.01 -14.31 -8.24
N GLU A 272 -26.24 -15.61 -8.44
CA GLU A 272 -26.48 -16.57 -7.35
C GLU A 272 -25.30 -16.67 -6.38
N SER A 273 -24.05 -16.70 -6.89
CA SER A 273 -22.84 -16.75 -6.06
C SER A 273 -22.72 -15.51 -5.17
N PHE A 274 -23.05 -14.33 -5.70
CA PHE A 274 -23.08 -13.10 -4.90
C PHE A 274 -24.16 -13.16 -3.81
N MET A 275 -25.35 -13.66 -4.14
CA MET A 275 -26.44 -13.78 -3.17
C MET A 275 -26.12 -14.79 -2.06
N SER A 276 -25.44 -15.90 -2.37
CA SER A 276 -24.91 -16.82 -1.36
C SER A 276 -23.96 -16.10 -0.41
N VAL A 277 -23.00 -15.35 -0.93
CA VAL A 277 -22.06 -14.59 -0.10
C VAL A 277 -22.77 -13.55 0.76
N LEU A 278 -23.79 -12.85 0.24
CA LEU A 278 -24.59 -11.90 1.01
C LEU A 278 -25.35 -12.60 2.16
N GLN A 279 -25.76 -13.86 1.98
CA GLN A 279 -26.37 -14.64 3.05
C GLN A 279 -25.33 -15.13 4.07
N ASP A 280 -24.18 -15.60 3.58
CA ASP A 280 -23.14 -16.25 4.38
C ASP A 280 -22.23 -15.26 5.11
N GLN A 281 -22.24 -13.98 4.72
CA GLN A 281 -21.41 -12.91 5.28
C GLN A 281 -22.26 -11.76 5.85
N PRO A 282 -22.89 -11.91 7.03
CA PRO A 282 -23.77 -10.89 7.61
C PRO A 282 -23.09 -9.53 7.82
N ALA A 283 -21.79 -9.54 8.15
CA ALA A 283 -21.00 -8.32 8.31
C ALA A 283 -20.90 -7.52 7.01
N PHE A 284 -20.65 -8.21 5.89
CA PHE A 284 -20.63 -7.60 4.57
C PHE A 284 -22.02 -7.05 4.20
N SER A 285 -23.08 -7.81 4.46
CA SER A 285 -24.45 -7.40 4.17
C SER A 285 -24.86 -6.15 4.93
N ALA A 286 -24.50 -6.07 6.22
CA ALA A 286 -24.70 -4.87 7.01
C ALA A 286 -23.97 -3.66 6.42
N ASP A 287 -22.73 -3.84 5.94
CA ASP A 287 -21.97 -2.76 5.32
C ASP A 287 -22.53 -2.36 3.94
N VAL A 288 -23.01 -3.30 3.13
CA VAL A 288 -23.68 -3.00 1.85
C VAL A 288 -24.91 -2.14 2.07
N LEU A 289 -25.71 -2.45 3.10
CA LEU A 289 -26.93 -1.70 3.43
C LEU A 289 -26.64 -0.23 3.77
N LEU A 290 -25.44 0.09 4.28
CA LEU A 290 -25.02 1.48 4.52
C LEU A 290 -24.93 2.28 3.22
N PHE A 291 -24.62 1.65 2.10
CA PHE A 291 -24.43 2.35 0.83
C PHE A 291 -25.63 2.20 -0.11
N THR A 292 -26.60 1.34 0.22
CA THR A 292 -27.86 1.25 -0.55
C THR A 292 -28.79 2.41 -0.19
N GLY A 293 -29.17 3.21 -1.19
CA GLY A 293 -30.12 4.32 -1.03
C GLY A 293 -29.50 5.69 -0.76
N ALA A 294 -28.22 5.75 -0.39
CA ALA A 294 -27.46 7.00 -0.41
C ALA A 294 -27.07 7.31 -1.86
N SER A 295 -27.51 8.46 -2.39
CA SER A 295 -27.07 8.98 -3.70
C SER A 295 -25.59 9.43 -3.70
N THR A 296 -24.79 8.91 -2.77
CA THR A 296 -23.38 9.24 -2.59
C THR A 296 -22.59 8.50 -3.65
N GLY A 297 -22.25 9.20 -4.73
CA GLY A 297 -21.41 8.66 -5.79
C GLY A 297 -20.09 8.06 -5.28
N PHE A 298 -19.51 7.18 -6.08
CA PHE A 298 -18.22 6.58 -5.80
C PHE A 298 -17.10 7.61 -5.96
N LYS A 299 -16.80 8.36 -4.89
CA LYS A 299 -15.76 9.40 -4.86
C LYS A 299 -14.48 8.91 -4.18
N THR A 300 -13.36 9.47 -4.62
CA THR A 300 -12.02 9.20 -4.09
C THR A 300 -11.26 10.50 -3.87
N ASP A 301 -10.41 10.56 -2.85
CA ASP A 301 -9.69 11.74 -2.35
C ASP A 301 -8.53 12.24 -3.25
N GLY A 302 -8.51 11.82 -4.52
CA GLY A 302 -7.39 12.04 -5.46
C GLY A 302 -6.11 11.26 -5.12
N LYS A 303 -5.97 10.69 -3.92
CA LYS A 303 -4.86 9.81 -3.53
C LYS A 303 -5.19 8.33 -3.74
N GLY A 304 -6.44 8.04 -4.13
CA GLY A 304 -6.95 6.69 -4.38
C GLY A 304 -7.52 6.02 -3.13
N CYS A 305 -7.84 6.81 -2.10
CA CYS A 305 -8.66 6.36 -0.97
C CYS A 305 -10.13 6.75 -1.20
N LEU A 306 -11.05 5.98 -0.62
CA LEU A 306 -12.47 6.30 -0.70
C LEU A 306 -12.81 7.53 0.14
N GLU A 307 -13.61 8.43 -0.43
CA GLU A 307 -14.29 9.47 0.34
C GLU A 307 -15.61 8.91 0.90
N PHE A 308 -15.82 9.14 2.20
CA PHE A 308 -17.03 8.77 2.93
C PHE A 308 -17.79 10.02 3.35
#